data_AF-A0A956ES46-F1
#
_entry.id   AF-A0A956ES46-F1
#
_cell.length_a   1.000
_cell.length_b   1.000
_cell.length_c   1.000
_cell.angle_alpha   90.00
_cell.angle_beta   90.00
_cell.angle_gamma   90.00
#
_symmetry.space_group_name_H-M   'P 1'
#
loop_
_entity.id
_entity.type
_entity.pdbx_description
1 polymer ?
#
loop_
_entity_poly.entity_id
_entity_poly.type
_entity_poly.pdbx_seq_one_letter_code
_entity_poly.pdbx_strand_id
1 'polypeptide(L)'
;FYQDVDFLQGYGGEPTPIRPLAALWRGVRRFGPNHLVDAALQRLGERPLRFHPDAAIKKFGLNNAENSVIDVVRAKSQPVSSLMRAELVDAQTLKRLVFVLFITRHLDLGEGSGDPIGGEAGPASSRRPEPSRPRGEPRSMKPSEHTPAETAAGDLSPEAKELRREVMDRFTVIDKQNYYEMLGVPETASTTEIQGAFFQLAKRFHPDKVASQLPMLREQVNKVFARISEANQVLTDDERRGEYERLMREGGASADEQEKVQQVLRAAQSFQKAEVLLKKRDLAGAAELAKKAADDDPEQADYLAFYAWVTSQLPERLEQNRYDDLIVLLDRCVAQEPENLRCRWYRGQLHKRADNVKLAIRDFRWVLEKNPRHVDAQREVRLYEMRRQTGHSVKPSGPPPKTSEPPGKGGLNADIGQIWGKLFKKDKS
;
A
#
# COMPACT_ATOMS: atom_id res chain seq x y z
N PHE A 1 -3.33 -32.77 -43.97
CA PHE A 1 -4.48 -33.22 -43.16
C PHE A 1 -5.07 -34.42 -43.86
N TYR A 2 -5.03 -35.60 -43.24
CA TYR A 2 -5.67 -36.79 -43.79
C TYR A 2 -7.18 -36.60 -43.70
N GLN A 3 -7.91 -36.85 -44.80
CA GLN A 3 -9.36 -36.87 -44.77
C GLN A 3 -9.81 -37.95 -43.79
N ASP A 4 -10.80 -37.62 -42.96
CA ASP A 4 -11.55 -38.53 -42.11
C ASP A 4 -10.77 -39.23 -40.97
N VAL A 5 -9.62 -38.68 -40.55
CA VAL A 5 -8.90 -39.14 -39.35
C VAL A 5 -8.66 -37.99 -38.38
N ASP A 6 -9.37 -38.00 -37.24
CA ASP A 6 -9.16 -37.07 -36.13
C ASP A 6 -8.13 -37.66 -35.15
N PHE A 7 -6.87 -37.27 -35.33
CA PHE A 7 -5.77 -37.67 -34.44
C PHE A 7 -5.84 -37.05 -33.04
N LEU A 8 -6.79 -36.15 -32.77
CA LEU A 8 -7.03 -35.57 -31.44
C LEU A 8 -8.18 -36.27 -30.71
N GLN A 9 -8.84 -37.25 -31.33
CA GLN A 9 -9.91 -38.03 -30.71
C GLN A 9 -9.33 -38.85 -29.53
N GLY A 10 -9.47 -38.32 -28.32
CA GLY A 10 -8.93 -38.90 -27.08
C GLY A 10 -7.73 -38.16 -26.48
N TYR A 11 -7.25 -37.09 -27.10
CA TYR A 11 -6.19 -36.24 -26.56
C TYR A 11 -6.78 -34.99 -25.88
N GLY A 12 -6.65 -34.91 -24.56
CA GLY A 12 -7.19 -33.82 -23.73
C GLY A 12 -8.07 -34.36 -22.60
N GLY A 13 -7.82 -33.90 -21.37
CA GLY A 13 -8.70 -34.19 -20.23
C GLY A 13 -9.96 -33.32 -20.23
N GLU A 14 -10.76 -33.40 -19.17
CA GLU A 14 -11.85 -32.46 -18.89
C GLU A 14 -11.37 -31.01 -19.13
N PRO A 15 -12.02 -30.23 -20.01
CA PRO A 15 -11.64 -28.86 -20.28
C PRO A 15 -11.63 -28.06 -18.99
N THR A 16 -10.45 -27.71 -18.50
CA THR A 16 -10.37 -26.86 -17.32
C THR A 16 -10.78 -25.45 -17.74
N PRO A 17 -11.81 -24.84 -17.09
CA PRO A 17 -12.24 -23.51 -17.45
C PRO A 17 -11.15 -22.49 -17.08
N ILE A 18 -10.37 -22.08 -18.07
CA ILE A 18 -9.40 -20.99 -17.92
C ILE A 18 -10.15 -19.67 -18.06
N ARG A 19 -9.91 -18.73 -17.13
CA ARG A 19 -10.37 -17.33 -17.26
C ARG A 19 -9.26 -16.53 -17.95
N PRO A 20 -9.29 -16.33 -19.28
CA PRO A 20 -8.10 -15.90 -20.03
C PRO A 20 -7.65 -14.49 -19.65
N LEU A 21 -8.60 -13.57 -19.43
CA LEU A 21 -8.30 -12.20 -19.00
C LEU A 21 -7.68 -12.14 -17.59
N ALA A 22 -8.15 -12.99 -16.67
CA ALA A 22 -7.56 -13.09 -15.34
C ALA A 22 -6.15 -13.71 -15.38
N ALA A 23 -5.93 -14.70 -16.24
CA ALA A 23 -4.61 -15.29 -16.45
C ALA A 23 -3.64 -14.27 -17.09
N LEU A 24 -4.08 -13.53 -18.11
CA LEU A 24 -3.34 -12.44 -18.73
C LEU A 24 -2.96 -11.37 -17.71
N TRP A 25 -3.91 -10.93 -16.89
CA TRP A 25 -3.64 -9.94 -15.85
C TRP A 25 -2.58 -10.43 -14.87
N ARG A 26 -2.73 -11.64 -14.32
CA ARG A 26 -1.76 -12.21 -13.37
C ARG A 26 -0.36 -12.28 -13.99
N GLY A 27 -0.27 -12.68 -15.26
CA GLY A 27 0.99 -12.72 -16.02
C GLY A 27 1.62 -11.33 -16.17
N VAL A 28 0.88 -10.35 -16.68
CA VAL A 28 1.36 -8.98 -16.88
C VAL A 28 1.70 -8.29 -15.56
N ARG A 29 0.85 -8.45 -14.55
CA ARG A 29 1.07 -7.91 -13.21
C ARG A 29 2.39 -8.39 -12.62
N ARG A 30 2.73 -9.68 -12.78
CA ARG A 30 3.95 -10.25 -12.20
C ARG A 30 5.19 -10.08 -13.07
N PHE A 31 5.06 -10.29 -14.38
CA PHE A 31 6.19 -10.44 -15.31
C PHE A 31 6.13 -9.52 -16.54
N GLY A 32 5.22 -8.53 -16.56
CA GLY A 32 5.07 -7.61 -17.68
C GLY A 32 6.40 -6.90 -18.02
N PRO A 33 6.88 -6.97 -19.27
CA PRO A 33 8.12 -6.33 -19.68
C PRO A 33 7.97 -4.80 -19.69
N ASN A 34 8.71 -4.12 -18.81
CA ASN A 34 8.55 -2.66 -18.58
C ASN A 34 8.72 -1.84 -19.86
N HIS A 35 9.63 -2.21 -20.77
CA HIS A 35 9.86 -1.47 -22.01
C HIS A 35 8.63 -1.47 -22.96
N LEU A 36 7.88 -2.58 -23.04
CA LEU A 36 6.64 -2.64 -23.85
C LEU A 36 5.51 -1.86 -23.18
N VAL A 37 5.43 -1.94 -21.84
CA VAL A 37 4.47 -1.18 -21.05
C VAL A 37 4.70 0.32 -21.25
N ASP A 38 5.93 0.79 -21.05
CA ASP A 38 6.27 2.21 -21.20
C ASP A 38 6.07 2.70 -22.65
N ALA A 39 6.43 1.91 -23.67
CA ALA A 39 6.20 2.26 -25.07
C ALA A 39 4.72 2.36 -25.43
N ALA A 40 3.86 1.49 -24.88
CA ALA A 40 2.42 1.55 -25.09
C ALA A 40 1.78 2.75 -24.38
N LEU A 41 2.23 3.06 -23.17
CA LEU A 41 1.75 4.23 -22.43
C LEU A 41 2.22 5.54 -23.08
N GLN A 42 3.42 5.57 -23.65
CA GLN A 42 3.91 6.71 -24.41
C GLN A 42 3.03 6.97 -25.65
N ARG A 43 2.53 5.92 -26.30
CA ARG A 43 1.55 6.04 -27.41
C ARG A 43 0.18 6.57 -26.94
N LEU A 44 -0.23 6.24 -25.72
CA LEU A 44 -1.44 6.79 -25.11
C LEU A 44 -1.27 8.28 -24.74
N GLY A 45 -0.07 8.67 -24.29
CA GLY A 45 0.25 10.04 -23.91
C GLY A 45 -0.70 10.58 -22.84
N GLU A 46 -1.11 11.84 -22.98
CA GLU A 46 -2.06 12.52 -22.09
C GLU A 46 -3.53 12.35 -22.52
N ARG A 47 -3.84 11.31 -23.31
CA ARG A 47 -5.23 11.04 -23.70
C ARG A 47 -6.04 10.59 -22.48
N PRO A 48 -7.25 11.14 -22.27
CA PRO A 48 -8.15 10.66 -21.23
C PRO A 48 -8.54 9.21 -21.47
N LEU A 49 -8.31 8.35 -20.48
CA LEU A 49 -8.72 6.95 -20.56
C LEU A 49 -10.25 6.86 -20.46
N ARG A 50 -10.86 6.11 -21.38
CA ARG A 50 -12.28 5.74 -21.38
C ARG A 50 -12.38 4.24 -21.53
N PHE A 51 -13.39 3.63 -20.92
CA PHE A 51 -13.66 2.22 -21.15
C PHE A 51 -14.57 2.03 -22.35
N HIS A 52 -14.28 1.00 -23.15
CA HIS A 52 -15.20 0.54 -24.18
C HIS A 52 -16.55 0.13 -23.53
N PRO A 53 -17.71 0.40 -24.15
CA PRO A 53 -19.01 0.00 -23.59
C PRO A 53 -19.09 -1.49 -23.22
N ASP A 54 -18.55 -2.35 -24.09
CA ASP A 54 -18.53 -3.81 -23.89
C ASP A 54 -17.30 -4.31 -23.09
N ALA A 55 -16.59 -3.41 -22.40
CA ALA A 55 -15.40 -3.76 -21.62
C ALA A 55 -15.78 -4.62 -20.40
N ALA A 56 -15.53 -5.93 -20.49
CA ALA A 56 -15.80 -6.89 -19.43
C ALA A 56 -14.72 -6.88 -18.31
N ILE A 57 -14.47 -5.70 -17.70
CA ILE A 57 -13.37 -5.47 -16.73
C ILE A 57 -13.40 -6.48 -15.55
N LYS A 58 -14.58 -6.89 -15.10
CA LYS A 58 -14.72 -7.90 -14.01
C LYS A 58 -14.03 -9.22 -14.32
N LYS A 59 -13.88 -9.60 -15.60
CA LYS A 59 -13.24 -10.86 -16.03
C LYS A 59 -11.73 -10.90 -15.80
N PHE A 60 -11.10 -9.76 -15.49
CA PHE A 60 -9.67 -9.68 -15.14
C PHE A 60 -9.36 -10.15 -13.71
N GLY A 61 -10.37 -10.28 -12.84
CA GLY A 61 -10.16 -10.73 -11.46
C GLY A 61 -9.23 -9.79 -10.66
N LEU A 62 -9.41 -8.48 -10.87
CA LEU A 62 -8.64 -7.43 -10.21
C LEU A 62 -8.86 -7.45 -8.70
N ASN A 63 -7.84 -7.10 -7.93
CA ASN A 63 -7.97 -6.90 -6.48
C ASN A 63 -8.59 -5.54 -6.13
N ASN A 64 -8.83 -5.28 -4.85
CA ASN A 64 -9.54 -4.08 -4.40
C ASN A 64 -8.86 -2.78 -4.85
N ALA A 65 -7.53 -2.68 -4.69
CA ALA A 65 -6.79 -1.48 -5.08
C ALA A 65 -6.79 -1.26 -6.62
N GLU A 66 -6.69 -2.34 -7.39
CA GLU A 66 -6.80 -2.30 -8.87
C GLU A 66 -8.22 -1.92 -9.31
N ASN A 67 -9.26 -2.41 -8.64
CA ASN A 67 -10.65 -2.02 -8.90
C ASN A 67 -10.87 -0.53 -8.60
N SER A 68 -10.22 0.02 -7.56
CA SER A 68 -10.28 1.47 -7.29
C SER A 68 -9.77 2.29 -8.49
N VAL A 69 -8.75 1.83 -9.21
CA VAL A 69 -8.29 2.49 -10.45
C VAL A 69 -9.38 2.46 -11.53
N ILE A 70 -10.05 1.31 -11.71
CA ILE A 70 -11.14 1.17 -12.67
C ILE A 70 -12.29 2.12 -12.32
N ASP A 71 -12.67 2.18 -11.05
CA ASP A 71 -13.75 3.03 -10.58
C ASP A 71 -13.42 4.51 -10.80
N VAL A 72 -12.16 4.92 -10.56
CA VAL A 72 -11.69 6.28 -10.82
C VAL A 72 -11.73 6.63 -12.32
N VAL A 73 -11.35 5.71 -13.20
CA VAL A 73 -11.44 5.92 -14.66
C VAL A 73 -12.89 5.94 -15.16
N ARG A 74 -13.78 5.11 -14.58
CA ARG A 74 -15.23 5.12 -14.88
C ARG A 74 -15.89 6.42 -14.43
N ALA A 75 -15.51 6.92 -13.27
CA ALA A 75 -16.07 8.15 -12.71
C ALA A 75 -15.65 9.40 -13.50
N LYS A 76 -14.41 9.45 -13.99
CA LYS A 76 -13.88 10.58 -14.76
C LYS A 76 -12.82 10.10 -15.74
N SER A 77 -13.05 10.33 -17.04
CA SER A 77 -12.05 10.10 -18.07
C SER A 77 -10.85 11.01 -17.84
N GLN A 78 -9.67 10.43 -17.65
CA GLN A 78 -8.46 11.18 -17.28
C GLN A 78 -7.20 10.44 -17.75
N PRO A 79 -6.08 11.15 -17.98
CA PRO A 79 -4.85 10.54 -18.45
C PRO A 79 -4.16 9.70 -17.37
N VAL A 80 -3.21 8.87 -17.81
CA VAL A 80 -2.40 8.01 -16.94
C VAL A 80 -1.63 8.84 -15.90
N SER A 81 -1.13 10.02 -16.29
CA SER A 81 -0.41 10.96 -15.42
C SER A 81 -1.25 11.42 -14.22
N SER A 82 -2.56 11.62 -14.40
CA SER A 82 -3.50 11.97 -13.32
C SER A 82 -3.75 10.78 -12.40
N LEU A 83 -3.89 9.58 -12.95
CA LEU A 83 -4.03 8.35 -12.16
C LEU A 83 -2.77 8.06 -11.35
N MET A 84 -1.58 8.35 -11.89
CA MET A 84 -0.31 8.18 -11.19
C MET A 84 -0.21 9.09 -9.96
N ARG A 85 -0.70 10.33 -10.06
CA ARG A 85 -0.75 11.30 -8.94
C ARG A 85 -1.78 10.94 -7.86
N ALA A 86 -2.77 10.12 -8.19
CA ALA A 86 -3.78 9.68 -7.24
C ALA A 86 -3.30 8.55 -6.32
N GLU A 87 -2.15 7.93 -6.63
CA GLU A 87 -1.46 6.93 -5.79
C GLU A 87 -2.36 5.77 -5.29
N LEU A 88 -3.40 5.43 -6.06
CA LEU A 88 -4.36 4.36 -5.72
C LEU A 88 -3.71 2.97 -5.68
N VAL A 89 -2.68 2.79 -6.52
CA VAL A 89 -1.83 1.61 -6.59
C VAL A 89 -0.40 2.09 -6.88
N ASP A 90 0.59 1.22 -6.71
CA ASP A 90 1.96 1.56 -7.09
C ASP A 90 2.07 1.87 -8.59
N ALA A 91 3.01 2.76 -8.92
CA ALA A 91 3.17 3.28 -10.28
C ALA A 91 3.34 2.17 -11.34
N GLN A 92 4.06 1.08 -11.02
CA GLN A 92 4.29 -0.01 -11.96
C GLN A 92 3.03 -0.85 -12.17
N THR A 93 2.27 -1.14 -11.11
CA THR A 93 0.97 -1.82 -11.20
C THR A 93 -0.02 -1.00 -12.00
N LEU A 94 -0.10 0.33 -11.79
CA LEU A 94 -0.97 1.20 -12.59
C LEU A 94 -0.60 1.14 -14.07
N LYS A 95 0.68 1.31 -14.38
CA LYS A 95 1.19 1.26 -15.76
C LYS A 95 0.84 -0.07 -16.45
N ARG A 96 1.07 -1.19 -15.75
CA ARG A 96 0.75 -2.55 -16.23
C ARG A 96 -0.74 -2.79 -16.40
N LEU A 97 -1.57 -2.23 -15.50
CA LEU A 97 -3.02 -2.32 -15.57
C LEU A 97 -3.56 -1.56 -16.79
N VAL A 98 -3.14 -0.32 -16.98
CA VAL A 98 -3.51 0.46 -18.17
C VAL A 98 -3.01 -0.24 -19.45
N PHE A 99 -1.79 -0.77 -19.43
CA PHE A 99 -1.24 -1.53 -20.54
C PHE A 99 -2.08 -2.76 -20.90
N VAL A 100 -2.47 -3.59 -19.92
CA VAL A 100 -3.26 -4.79 -20.22
C VAL A 100 -4.64 -4.43 -20.77
N LEU A 101 -5.26 -3.36 -20.26
CA LEU A 101 -6.57 -2.88 -20.73
C LEU A 101 -6.47 -2.27 -22.13
N PHE A 102 -5.35 -1.63 -22.44
CA PHE A 102 -5.04 -1.10 -23.77
C PHE A 102 -4.89 -2.22 -24.81
N ILE A 103 -4.01 -3.19 -24.58
CA ILE A 103 -3.73 -4.25 -25.57
C ILE A 103 -4.92 -5.22 -25.76
N THR A 104 -5.81 -5.31 -24.77
CA THR A 104 -7.04 -6.11 -24.85
C THR A 104 -8.24 -5.31 -25.39
N ARG A 105 -8.03 -4.06 -25.84
CA ARG A 105 -9.06 -3.17 -26.39
C ARG A 105 -10.21 -2.85 -25.43
N HIS A 106 -9.96 -2.90 -24.12
CA HIS A 106 -10.93 -2.48 -23.11
C HIS A 106 -10.96 -0.97 -22.90
N LEU A 107 -9.96 -0.26 -23.44
CA LEU A 107 -9.96 1.21 -23.49
C LEU A 107 -10.51 1.69 -24.84
N ASP A 108 -11.44 2.63 -24.79
CA ASP A 108 -11.98 3.33 -25.96
C ASP A 108 -11.05 4.49 -26.34
N LEU A 109 -10.52 4.45 -27.56
CA LEU A 109 -9.56 5.41 -28.09
C LEU A 109 -10.07 6.12 -29.35
N GLY A 110 -11.37 6.01 -29.65
CA GLY A 110 -12.00 6.58 -30.83
C GLY A 110 -12.17 5.61 -32.00
N GLU A 111 -12.50 6.15 -33.18
CA GLU A 111 -12.84 5.35 -34.36
C GLU A 111 -11.73 4.36 -34.74
N GLY A 112 -12.08 3.07 -34.80
CA GLY A 112 -11.17 1.98 -35.18
C GLY A 112 -10.76 1.04 -34.04
N SER A 113 -11.12 1.30 -32.78
CA SER A 113 -10.96 0.31 -31.71
C SER A 113 -11.99 -0.81 -31.89
N GLY A 114 -11.58 -1.94 -32.47
CA GLY A 114 -12.43 -3.14 -32.54
C GLY A 114 -12.79 -3.69 -31.15
N ASP A 115 -13.68 -4.67 -31.10
CA ASP A 115 -14.32 -5.12 -29.85
C ASP A 115 -13.32 -5.62 -28.78
N PRO A 116 -13.56 -5.34 -27.48
CA PRO A 116 -12.72 -5.82 -26.40
C PRO A 116 -12.63 -7.35 -26.39
N ILE A 117 -11.44 -7.89 -26.12
CA ILE A 117 -11.25 -9.34 -26.03
C ILE A 117 -12.11 -9.88 -24.89
N GLY A 118 -13.03 -10.81 -25.17
CA GLY A 118 -13.93 -11.36 -24.16
C GLY A 118 -15.06 -10.43 -23.72
N GLY A 119 -15.32 -9.36 -24.47
CA GLY A 119 -16.56 -8.60 -24.42
C GLY A 119 -17.77 -9.50 -24.74
N GLU A 120 -18.94 -9.15 -24.22
CA GLU A 120 -20.16 -9.85 -24.58
C GLU A 120 -20.59 -9.33 -25.95
N ALA A 121 -20.45 -10.15 -26.99
CA ALA A 121 -20.95 -9.82 -28.32
C ALA A 121 -22.48 -9.75 -28.26
N GLY A 122 -23.02 -8.54 -28.09
CA GLY A 122 -24.40 -8.28 -28.46
C GLY A 122 -24.59 -8.50 -29.96
N PRO A 123 -25.76 -8.96 -30.43
CA PRO A 123 -25.98 -9.21 -31.85
C PRO A 123 -25.76 -7.93 -32.66
N ALA A 124 -25.04 -8.07 -33.78
CA ALA A 124 -24.80 -6.99 -34.73
C ALA A 124 -26.11 -6.47 -35.35
N SER A 125 -26.68 -5.39 -34.79
CA SER A 125 -27.73 -4.53 -35.36
C SER A 125 -27.99 -3.43 -34.32
N SER A 126 -27.92 -2.13 -34.54
CA SER A 126 -28.05 -1.28 -35.72
C SER A 126 -27.47 0.09 -35.35
N ARG A 127 -26.31 0.48 -35.90
CA ARG A 127 -25.85 1.88 -35.78
C ARG A 127 -26.71 2.74 -36.69
N ARG A 128 -27.61 3.53 -36.10
CA ARG A 128 -28.32 4.60 -36.81
C ARG A 128 -27.33 5.78 -36.95
N PRO A 129 -27.12 6.35 -38.15
CA PRO A 129 -26.29 7.53 -38.27
C PRO A 129 -27.06 8.75 -37.74
N GLU A 130 -26.51 9.43 -36.73
CA GLU A 130 -26.99 10.76 -36.35
C GLU A 130 -26.61 11.79 -37.42
N PRO A 131 -27.47 12.78 -37.71
CA PRO A 131 -27.23 13.74 -38.77
C PRO A 131 -26.13 14.73 -38.40
N SER A 132 -25.18 14.88 -39.31
CA SER A 132 -24.12 15.88 -39.31
C SER A 132 -24.67 17.31 -39.18
N ARG A 133 -24.28 18.02 -38.10
CA ARG A 133 -24.44 19.48 -38.00
C ARG A 133 -23.40 20.19 -38.88
N PRO A 134 -23.76 21.31 -39.53
CA PRO A 134 -22.86 22.01 -40.44
C PRO A 134 -21.76 22.76 -39.70
N ARG A 135 -20.61 22.81 -40.39
CA ARG A 135 -19.34 23.42 -40.01
C ARG A 135 -19.47 24.95 -40.00
N GLY A 136 -19.35 25.56 -38.83
CA GLY A 136 -19.17 27.02 -38.69
C GLY A 136 -17.69 27.39 -38.73
N GLU A 137 -17.38 28.42 -39.50
CA GLU A 137 -16.05 29.00 -39.75
C GLU A 137 -15.30 29.51 -38.50
N PRO A 138 -13.97 29.65 -38.55
CA PRO A 138 -13.12 29.87 -37.39
C PRO A 138 -13.17 31.32 -36.92
N ARG A 139 -13.59 31.55 -35.67
CA ARG A 139 -13.37 32.84 -34.99
C ARG A 139 -12.00 32.85 -34.32
N SER A 140 -11.20 33.82 -34.76
CA SER A 140 -9.89 34.23 -34.28
C SER A 140 -9.84 34.34 -32.74
N MET A 141 -9.01 33.52 -32.10
CA MET A 141 -8.62 33.70 -30.70
C MET A 141 -7.37 34.57 -30.64
N LYS A 142 -7.49 35.78 -30.08
CA LYS A 142 -6.34 36.51 -29.56
C LYS A 142 -5.85 35.82 -28.29
N PRO A 143 -4.53 35.79 -28.03
CA PRO A 143 -4.00 35.30 -26.76
C PRO A 143 -4.21 36.36 -25.68
N SER A 144 -4.85 35.99 -24.58
CA SER A 144 -4.74 36.75 -23.34
C SER A 144 -3.84 35.95 -22.39
N GLU A 145 -2.61 36.42 -22.26
CA GLU A 145 -1.79 36.20 -21.07
C GLU A 145 -2.58 36.69 -19.86
N HIS A 146 -2.56 35.96 -18.75
CA HIS A 146 -2.55 36.51 -17.39
C HIS A 146 -1.91 35.47 -16.45
N THR A 147 -0.75 35.87 -15.90
CA THR A 147 -0.05 35.28 -14.75
C THR A 147 -0.89 35.46 -13.47
N PRO A 148 -0.59 34.74 -12.38
CA PRO A 148 -1.45 34.58 -11.22
C PRO A 148 -1.29 35.71 -10.21
N ALA A 149 -2.40 36.26 -9.73
CA ALA A 149 -2.46 37.01 -8.48
C ALA A 149 -3.90 37.06 -7.95
N GLU A 150 -4.11 36.38 -6.82
CA GLU A 150 -4.80 36.90 -5.64
C GLU A 150 -5.86 37.99 -5.87
N THR A 151 -7.14 37.62 -5.93
CA THR A 151 -8.26 38.54 -5.66
C THR A 151 -9.50 37.82 -5.10
N ALA A 152 -9.84 38.23 -3.87
CA ALA A 152 -11.17 38.47 -3.30
C ALA A 152 -12.32 37.43 -3.41
N ALA A 153 -12.85 37.10 -2.23
CA ALA A 153 -13.99 36.25 -1.90
C ALA A 153 -15.38 36.77 -2.37
N GLY A 154 -15.54 37.21 -3.62
CA GLY A 154 -16.79 37.81 -4.14
C GLY A 154 -17.82 36.82 -4.71
N ASP A 155 -17.45 36.03 -5.73
CA ASP A 155 -18.45 35.35 -6.58
C ASP A 155 -18.35 33.82 -6.58
N LEU A 156 -18.40 33.20 -5.40
CA LEU A 156 -18.64 31.76 -5.31
C LEU A 156 -20.12 31.47 -5.58
N SER A 157 -20.41 30.52 -6.49
CA SER A 157 -21.76 29.94 -6.68
C SER A 157 -22.38 29.57 -5.32
N PRO A 158 -23.71 29.70 -5.12
CA PRO A 158 -24.37 29.22 -3.91
C PRO A 158 -23.96 27.79 -3.51
N GLU A 159 -23.74 26.92 -4.50
CA GLU A 159 -23.31 25.53 -4.30
C GLU A 159 -21.87 25.44 -3.77
N ALA A 160 -20.99 26.32 -4.25
CA ALA A 160 -19.60 26.40 -3.83
C ALA A 160 -19.47 27.02 -2.42
N LYS A 161 -20.36 27.97 -2.07
CA LYS A 161 -20.48 28.52 -0.71
C LYS A 161 -20.93 27.44 0.28
N GLU A 162 -21.92 26.63 -0.11
CA GLU A 162 -22.39 25.51 0.70
C GLU A 162 -21.31 24.44 0.90
N LEU A 163 -20.66 24.00 -0.19
CA LEU A 163 -19.58 23.02 -0.10
C LEU A 163 -18.41 23.53 0.75
N ARG A 164 -18.09 24.82 0.67
CA ARG A 164 -17.07 25.45 1.52
C ARG A 164 -17.44 25.35 2.99
N ARG A 165 -18.70 25.67 3.34
CA ARG A 165 -19.20 25.56 4.72
C ARG A 165 -19.11 24.12 5.20
N GLU A 166 -19.64 23.18 4.42
CA GLU A 166 -19.67 21.76 4.77
C GLU A 166 -18.26 21.16 4.98
N VAL A 167 -17.30 21.49 4.11
CA VAL A 167 -15.90 21.07 4.25
C VAL A 167 -15.28 21.65 5.52
N MET A 168 -15.54 22.94 5.82
CA MET A 168 -14.99 23.59 7.00
C MET A 168 -15.60 23.04 8.28
N ASP A 169 -16.92 22.87 8.33
CA ASP A 169 -17.63 22.31 9.47
C ASP A 169 -17.06 20.93 9.82
N ARG A 170 -16.94 20.05 8.81
CA ARG A 170 -16.29 18.75 9.00
C ARG A 170 -14.85 18.88 9.45
N PHE A 171 -14.05 19.71 8.79
CA PHE A 171 -12.64 19.91 9.15
C PHE A 171 -12.45 20.32 10.62
N THR A 172 -13.35 21.13 11.18
CA THR A 172 -13.25 21.58 12.59
C THR A 172 -13.58 20.50 13.61
N VAL A 173 -14.42 19.52 13.25
CA VAL A 173 -14.90 18.48 14.17
C VAL A 173 -14.28 17.11 13.92
N ILE A 174 -13.74 16.84 12.73
CA ILE A 174 -13.38 15.47 12.29
C ILE A 174 -12.36 14.79 13.22
N ASP A 175 -11.43 15.52 13.82
CA ASP A 175 -10.45 14.93 14.77
C ASP A 175 -11.06 14.63 16.14
N LYS A 176 -12.22 15.21 16.47
CA LYS A 176 -12.93 14.98 17.74
C LYS A 176 -13.99 13.89 17.63
N GLN A 177 -14.22 13.37 16.42
CA GLN A 177 -15.23 12.37 16.14
C GLN A 177 -14.63 10.98 16.24
N ASN A 178 -15.43 10.02 16.70
CA ASN A 178 -15.10 8.61 16.62
C ASN A 178 -15.30 8.09 15.18
N TYR A 179 -14.80 6.89 14.82
CA TYR A 179 -14.87 6.41 13.43
C TYR A 179 -16.30 6.21 12.89
N TYR A 180 -17.27 5.88 13.76
CA TYR A 180 -18.67 5.78 13.36
C TYR A 180 -19.26 7.17 13.06
N GLU A 181 -18.96 8.15 13.90
CA GLU A 181 -19.35 9.55 13.73
C GLU A 181 -18.70 10.19 12.50
N MET A 182 -17.43 9.90 12.23
CA MET A 182 -16.72 10.37 11.02
C MET A 182 -17.42 9.92 9.74
N LEU A 183 -17.99 8.71 9.75
CA LEU A 183 -18.77 8.16 8.63
C LEU A 183 -20.25 8.54 8.68
N GLY A 184 -20.75 9.06 9.81
CA GLY A 184 -22.15 9.40 10.01
C GLY A 184 -23.07 8.18 10.10
N VAL A 185 -22.58 7.08 10.67
CA VAL A 185 -23.32 5.82 10.83
C VAL A 185 -23.45 5.44 12.31
N PRO A 186 -24.48 4.68 12.72
CA PRO A 186 -24.56 4.17 14.09
C PRO A 186 -23.49 3.10 14.36
N GLU A 187 -23.14 2.89 15.63
CA GLU A 187 -22.17 1.85 16.04
C GLU A 187 -22.64 0.43 15.67
N THR A 188 -23.97 0.24 15.54
CA THR A 188 -24.61 -1.00 15.10
C THR A 188 -24.58 -1.22 13.59
N ALA A 189 -24.00 -0.29 12.82
CA ALA A 189 -23.98 -0.37 11.36
C ALA A 189 -23.23 -1.63 10.87
N SER A 190 -23.82 -2.26 9.86
CA SER A 190 -23.21 -3.37 9.12
C SER A 190 -22.08 -2.87 8.22
N THR A 191 -21.17 -3.78 7.86
CA THR A 191 -20.05 -3.48 6.93
C THR A 191 -20.54 -2.88 5.61
N THR A 192 -21.70 -3.32 5.11
CA THR A 192 -22.33 -2.78 3.89
C THR A 192 -22.78 -1.33 4.06
N GLU A 193 -23.38 -0.99 5.20
CA GLU A 193 -23.81 0.39 5.51
C GLU A 193 -22.61 1.32 5.69
N ILE A 194 -21.57 0.85 6.36
CA ILE A 194 -20.29 1.57 6.53
C ILE A 194 -19.67 1.89 5.16
N GLN A 195 -19.58 0.90 4.27
CA GLN A 195 -19.07 1.11 2.91
C GLN A 195 -19.94 2.06 2.08
N GLY A 196 -21.27 1.93 2.21
CA GLY A 196 -22.22 2.83 1.56
C GLY A 196 -22.05 4.28 2.00
N ALA A 197 -21.93 4.51 3.31
CA ALA A 197 -21.69 5.83 3.87
C ALA A 197 -20.34 6.40 3.40
N PHE A 198 -19.26 5.61 3.49
CA PHE A 198 -17.95 6.02 2.98
C PHE A 198 -18.00 6.42 1.50
N PHE A 199 -18.70 5.67 0.64
CA PHE A 199 -18.82 6.00 -0.77
C PHE A 199 -19.52 7.34 -1.02
N GLN A 200 -20.60 7.63 -0.28
CA GLN A 200 -21.30 8.91 -0.37
C GLN A 200 -20.40 10.07 0.05
N LEU A 201 -19.68 9.90 1.17
CA LEU A 201 -18.73 10.90 1.67
C LEU A 201 -17.56 11.10 0.71
N ALA A 202 -16.99 10.03 0.17
CA ALA A 202 -15.90 10.10 -0.79
C ALA A 202 -16.30 10.86 -2.06
N LYS A 203 -17.52 10.65 -2.57
CA LYS A 203 -18.06 11.39 -3.73
C LYS A 203 -18.27 12.89 -3.44
N ARG A 204 -18.59 13.24 -2.19
CA ARG A 204 -18.83 14.62 -1.76
C ARG A 204 -17.52 15.37 -1.46
N PHE A 205 -16.61 14.73 -0.74
CA PHE A 205 -15.36 15.31 -0.20
C PHE A 205 -14.10 14.82 -0.92
N HIS A 206 -14.19 14.37 -2.17
CA HIS A 206 -13.00 13.99 -2.92
C HIS A 206 -12.07 15.20 -3.11
N PRO A 207 -10.77 15.12 -2.78
CA PRO A 207 -9.88 16.26 -2.86
C PRO A 207 -9.78 16.90 -4.25
N ASP A 208 -9.77 16.12 -5.33
CA ASP A 208 -9.76 16.66 -6.70
C ASP A 208 -11.02 17.48 -7.01
N LYS A 209 -12.20 17.00 -6.58
CA LYS A 209 -13.47 17.67 -6.86
C LYS A 209 -13.56 18.98 -6.07
N VAL A 210 -13.28 18.92 -4.76
CA VAL A 210 -13.32 20.11 -3.91
C VAL A 210 -12.23 21.09 -4.30
N ALA A 211 -10.99 20.64 -4.56
CA ALA A 211 -9.91 21.53 -4.98
C ALA A 211 -10.13 22.15 -6.37
N SER A 212 -10.88 21.49 -7.27
CA SER A 212 -11.24 22.09 -8.56
C SER A 212 -12.22 23.27 -8.44
N GLN A 213 -13.09 23.26 -7.43
CA GLN A 213 -14.08 24.31 -7.18
C GLN A 213 -13.59 25.34 -6.16
N LEU A 214 -12.81 24.87 -5.18
CA LEU A 214 -12.33 25.59 -4.01
C LEU A 214 -10.86 25.23 -3.75
N PRO A 215 -9.91 25.69 -4.58
CA PRO A 215 -8.48 25.36 -4.43
C PRO A 215 -7.91 25.67 -3.04
N MET A 216 -8.42 26.73 -2.41
CA MET A 216 -8.06 27.17 -1.06
C MET A 216 -8.42 26.17 0.05
N LEU A 217 -9.29 25.19 -0.20
CA LEU A 217 -9.68 24.17 0.76
C LEU A 217 -8.96 22.84 0.58
N ARG A 218 -7.95 22.77 -0.30
CA ARG A 218 -7.26 21.53 -0.66
C ARG A 218 -6.71 20.81 0.57
N GLU A 219 -6.12 21.54 1.51
CA GLU A 219 -5.56 20.95 2.72
C GLU A 219 -6.66 20.41 3.65
N GLN A 220 -7.71 21.19 3.87
CA GLN A 220 -8.84 20.82 4.74
C GLN A 220 -9.56 19.59 4.20
N VAL A 221 -9.85 19.55 2.89
CA VAL A 221 -10.49 18.40 2.28
C VAL A 221 -9.58 17.17 2.26
N ASN A 222 -8.27 17.33 2.07
CA ASN A 222 -7.32 16.22 2.16
C ASN A 222 -7.36 15.57 3.55
N LYS A 223 -7.36 16.41 4.60
CA LYS A 223 -7.44 15.92 5.99
C LYS A 223 -8.77 15.20 6.25
N VAL A 224 -9.89 15.83 5.90
CA VAL A 224 -11.23 15.20 6.05
C VAL A 224 -11.30 13.88 5.30
N PHE A 225 -10.82 13.85 4.06
CA PHE A 225 -10.83 12.64 3.23
C PHE A 225 -9.94 11.53 3.80
N ALA A 226 -8.76 11.88 4.32
CA ALA A 226 -7.87 10.93 4.98
C ALA A 226 -8.55 10.30 6.21
N ARG A 227 -9.21 11.11 7.05
CA ARG A 227 -9.94 10.65 8.24
C ARG A 227 -11.10 9.71 7.93
N ILE A 228 -11.96 10.06 6.98
CA ILE A 228 -13.07 9.17 6.59
C ILE A 228 -12.56 7.88 5.95
N SER A 229 -11.43 7.93 5.24
CA SER A 229 -10.80 6.74 4.65
C SER A 229 -10.21 5.82 5.73
N GLU A 230 -9.58 6.42 6.75
CA GLU A 230 -9.07 5.72 7.93
C GLU A 230 -10.20 5.02 8.68
N ALA A 231 -11.29 5.73 8.99
CA ALA A 231 -12.47 5.17 9.64
C ALA A 231 -13.05 3.97 8.86
N ASN A 232 -13.21 4.10 7.54
CA ASN A 232 -13.68 3.01 6.69
C ASN A 232 -12.70 1.81 6.69
N GLN A 233 -11.39 2.03 6.67
CA GLN A 233 -10.38 0.95 6.69
C GLN A 233 -10.38 0.16 8.01
N VAL A 234 -10.74 0.79 9.12
CA VAL A 234 -10.86 0.12 10.43
C VAL A 234 -12.19 -0.61 10.53
N LEU A 235 -13.30 0.08 10.22
CA LEU A 235 -14.64 -0.44 10.48
C LEU A 235 -15.09 -1.51 9.48
N THR A 236 -14.43 -1.65 8.33
CA THR A 236 -14.76 -2.69 7.33
C THR A 236 -13.93 -3.97 7.46
N ASP A 237 -12.93 -3.98 8.32
CA ASP A 237 -12.09 -5.15 8.62
C ASP A 237 -12.51 -5.69 9.99
N ASP A 238 -13.01 -6.93 10.04
CA ASP A 238 -13.62 -7.48 11.25
C ASP A 238 -12.64 -7.54 12.45
N GLU A 239 -11.35 -7.81 12.20
CA GLU A 239 -10.33 -7.88 13.24
C GLU A 239 -10.04 -6.48 13.79
N ARG A 240 -9.84 -5.50 12.90
CA ARG A 240 -9.57 -4.11 13.28
C ARG A 240 -10.76 -3.43 13.93
N ARG A 241 -11.98 -3.72 13.45
CA ARG A 241 -13.22 -3.23 14.07
C ARG A 241 -13.35 -3.77 15.49
N GLY A 242 -13.10 -5.06 15.69
CA GLY A 242 -13.15 -5.67 17.02
C GLY A 242 -12.11 -5.08 17.98
N GLU A 243 -10.91 -4.79 17.50
CA GLU A 243 -9.88 -4.10 18.28
C GLU A 243 -10.26 -2.66 18.63
N TYR A 244 -10.76 -1.89 17.65
CA TYR A 244 -11.26 -0.54 17.88
C TYR A 244 -12.39 -0.52 18.91
N GLU A 245 -13.38 -1.41 18.79
CA GLU A 245 -14.49 -1.52 19.74
C GLU A 245 -14.02 -1.93 21.15
N ARG A 246 -13.00 -2.80 21.24
CA ARG A 246 -12.38 -3.17 22.52
C ARG A 246 -11.71 -1.95 23.15
N LEU A 247 -10.87 -1.23 22.39
CA LEU A 247 -10.16 -0.06 22.87
C LEU A 247 -11.12 1.08 23.25
N MET A 248 -12.22 1.27 22.51
CA MET A 248 -13.26 2.24 22.87
C MET A 248 -13.97 1.88 24.18
N ARG A 249 -14.18 0.58 24.46
CA ARG A 249 -14.80 0.11 25.70
C ARG A 249 -13.86 0.24 26.90
N GLU A 250 -12.57 0.00 26.69
CA GLU A 250 -11.53 0.10 27.72
C GLU A 250 -11.09 1.56 27.97
N GLY A 251 -11.22 2.41 26.95
CA GLY A 251 -10.71 3.77 26.91
C GLY A 251 -11.57 4.85 27.54
N GLY A 252 -12.78 4.60 28.03
CA GLY A 252 -13.57 5.65 28.71
C GLY A 252 -14.13 6.74 27.78
N ALA A 253 -15.13 7.48 28.29
CA ALA A 253 -16.02 8.32 27.50
C ALA A 253 -15.48 9.72 27.15
N SER A 254 -14.23 10.06 27.53
CA SER A 254 -13.68 11.40 27.29
C SER A 254 -13.05 11.56 25.90
N ALA A 255 -13.13 12.76 25.35
CA ALA A 255 -12.55 13.07 24.04
C ALA A 255 -11.02 12.86 24.00
N ASP A 256 -10.34 13.09 25.12
CA ASP A 256 -8.88 12.90 25.23
C ASP A 256 -8.50 11.42 25.17
N GLU A 257 -9.30 10.54 25.78
CA GLU A 257 -9.06 9.10 25.71
C GLU A 257 -9.40 8.54 24.32
N GLN A 258 -10.45 9.05 23.68
CA GLN A 258 -10.79 8.69 22.31
C GLN A 258 -9.67 9.05 21.32
N GLU A 259 -9.07 10.24 21.44
CA GLU A 259 -7.93 10.61 20.57
C GLU A 259 -6.71 9.72 20.84
N LYS A 260 -6.46 9.30 22.09
CA LYS A 260 -5.41 8.30 22.38
C LYS A 260 -5.68 6.97 21.70
N VAL A 261 -6.92 6.47 21.76
CA VAL A 261 -7.32 5.23 21.06
C VAL A 261 -7.08 5.37 19.55
N GLN A 262 -7.46 6.51 18.96
CA GLN A 262 -7.21 6.76 17.53
C GLN A 262 -5.71 6.84 17.21
N GLN A 263 -4.91 7.48 18.07
CA GLN A 263 -3.48 7.60 17.91
C GLN A 263 -2.79 6.21 17.92
N VAL A 264 -3.16 5.34 18.86
CA VAL A 264 -2.66 3.95 18.92
C VAL A 264 -3.03 3.17 17.65
N LEU A 265 -4.25 3.33 17.14
CA LEU A 265 -4.68 2.65 15.91
C LEU A 265 -3.94 3.17 14.67
N ARG A 266 -3.69 4.49 14.57
CA ARG A 266 -2.88 5.09 13.51
C ARG A 266 -1.43 4.58 13.55
N ALA A 267 -0.87 4.44 14.75
CA ALA A 267 0.45 3.87 14.96
C ALA A 267 0.51 2.42 14.44
N ALA A 268 -0.44 1.58 14.86
CA ALA A 268 -0.54 0.19 14.43
C ALA A 268 -0.70 0.06 12.90
N GLN A 269 -1.53 0.89 12.27
CA GLN A 269 -1.67 0.90 10.81
C GLN A 269 -0.38 1.31 10.10
N SER A 270 0.30 2.33 10.62
CA SER A 270 1.57 2.81 10.06
C SER A 270 2.64 1.72 10.15
N PHE A 271 2.70 1.02 11.29
CA PHE A 271 3.58 -0.13 11.49
C PHE A 271 3.31 -1.27 10.50
N GLN A 272 2.05 -1.68 10.34
CA GLN A 272 1.68 -2.71 9.37
C GLN A 272 2.07 -2.34 7.93
N LYS A 273 1.85 -1.09 7.53
CA LYS A 273 2.28 -0.60 6.21
C LYS A 273 3.81 -0.61 6.08
N ALA A 274 4.53 -0.23 7.14
CA ALA A 274 5.99 -0.28 7.17
C ALA A 274 6.54 -1.70 6.96
N GLU A 275 5.93 -2.71 7.59
CA GLU A 275 6.31 -4.12 7.37
C GLU A 275 6.06 -4.57 5.92
N VAL A 276 4.97 -4.11 5.31
CA VAL A 276 4.67 -4.39 3.89
C VAL A 276 5.71 -3.75 2.98
N LEU A 277 6.10 -2.50 3.23
CA LEU A 277 7.14 -1.81 2.45
C LEU A 277 8.51 -2.47 2.60
N LEU A 278 8.86 -2.90 3.83
CA LEU A 278 10.08 -3.67 4.07
C LEU A 278 10.10 -4.96 3.23
N LYS A 279 8.98 -5.69 3.17
CA LYS A 279 8.84 -6.89 2.31
C LYS A 279 8.98 -6.58 0.82
N LYS A 280 8.55 -5.39 0.39
CA LYS A 280 8.72 -4.88 -0.98
C LYS A 280 10.12 -4.34 -1.26
N ARG A 281 11.01 -4.31 -0.25
CA ARG A 281 12.37 -3.75 -0.30
C ARG A 281 12.41 -2.23 -0.46
N ASP A 282 11.30 -1.56 -0.18
CA ASP A 282 11.25 -0.11 -0.07
C ASP A 282 11.66 0.27 1.36
N LEU A 283 12.96 0.40 1.58
CA LEU A 283 13.53 0.69 2.90
C LEU A 283 13.25 2.13 3.35
N ALA A 284 13.23 3.09 2.42
CA ALA A 284 12.99 4.49 2.73
C ALA A 284 11.55 4.69 3.21
N GLY A 285 10.56 4.21 2.45
CA GLY A 285 9.16 4.27 2.86
C GLY A 285 8.87 3.45 4.11
N ALA A 286 9.52 2.29 4.29
CA ALA A 286 9.41 1.51 5.51
C ALA A 286 9.96 2.26 6.73
N ALA A 287 11.11 2.94 6.60
CA ALA A 287 11.70 3.71 7.70
C ALA A 287 10.82 4.90 8.10
N GLU A 288 10.24 5.60 7.13
CA GLU A 288 9.34 6.73 7.38
C GLU A 288 8.08 6.31 8.13
N LEU A 289 7.41 5.24 7.67
CA LEU A 289 6.21 4.74 8.34
C LEU A 289 6.51 4.09 9.70
N ALA A 290 7.66 3.43 9.84
CA ALA A 290 8.11 2.89 11.12
C ALA A 290 8.38 4.01 12.13
N LYS A 291 9.00 5.11 11.68
CA LYS A 291 9.22 6.29 12.52
C LYS A 291 7.89 6.87 12.96
N LYS A 292 6.96 7.06 12.03
CA LYS A 292 5.62 7.56 12.33
C LYS A 292 4.90 6.69 13.36
N ALA A 293 4.98 5.37 13.23
CA ALA A 293 4.38 4.46 14.22
C ALA A 293 4.98 4.63 15.62
N ALA A 294 6.31 4.79 15.71
CA ALA A 294 6.99 5.00 16.99
C ALA A 294 6.74 6.40 17.58
N ASP A 295 6.55 7.41 16.75
CA ASP A 295 6.19 8.77 17.17
C ASP A 295 4.72 8.85 17.63
N ASP A 296 3.82 8.14 16.94
CA ASP A 296 2.39 8.08 17.28
C ASP A 296 2.16 7.23 18.55
N ASP A 297 2.90 6.15 18.78
CA ASP A 297 2.77 5.33 20.00
C ASP A 297 4.15 5.00 20.61
N PRO A 298 4.68 5.91 21.46
CA PRO A 298 5.99 5.73 22.10
C PRO A 298 6.01 4.64 23.17
N GLU A 299 4.84 4.19 23.65
CA GLU A 299 4.75 3.15 24.68
C GLU A 299 5.00 1.75 24.12
N GLN A 300 4.83 1.57 22.80
CA GLN A 300 5.07 0.31 22.12
C GLN A 300 6.53 0.14 21.69
N ALA A 301 7.30 -0.61 22.49
CA ALA A 301 8.74 -0.80 22.25
C ALA A 301 9.03 -1.45 20.88
N ASP A 302 8.13 -2.30 20.39
CA ASP A 302 8.26 -2.97 19.09
C ASP A 302 8.37 -2.01 17.89
N TYR A 303 7.66 -0.87 17.93
CA TYR A 303 7.68 0.12 16.85
C TYR A 303 9.04 0.81 16.81
N LEU A 304 9.56 1.20 17.97
CA LEU A 304 10.89 1.77 18.12
C LEU A 304 11.98 0.78 17.67
N ALA A 305 11.86 -0.48 18.07
CA ALA A 305 12.78 -1.54 17.70
C ALA A 305 12.85 -1.70 16.17
N PHE A 306 11.68 -1.76 15.54
CA PHE A 306 11.56 -1.92 14.10
C PHE A 306 12.08 -0.71 13.34
N TYR A 307 11.77 0.51 13.78
CA TYR A 307 12.31 1.74 13.20
C TYR A 307 13.85 1.74 13.23
N ALA A 308 14.46 1.41 14.38
CA ALA A 308 15.91 1.33 14.49
C ALA A 308 16.50 0.28 13.54
N TRP A 309 15.87 -0.89 13.43
CA TRP A 309 16.31 -1.94 12.52
C TRP A 309 16.20 -1.56 11.04
N VAL A 310 15.06 -1.02 10.60
CA VAL A 310 14.87 -0.62 9.20
C VAL A 310 15.82 0.52 8.83
N THR A 311 15.96 1.52 9.70
CA THR A 311 16.89 2.64 9.50
C THR A 311 18.33 2.14 9.35
N SER A 312 18.74 1.15 10.15
CA SER A 312 20.09 0.56 10.05
C SER A 312 20.41 -0.12 8.71
N GLN A 313 19.38 -0.41 7.90
CA GLN A 313 19.52 -1.07 6.61
C GLN A 313 19.54 -0.09 5.43
N LEU A 314 19.28 1.19 5.66
CA LEU A 314 19.33 2.21 4.62
C LEU A 314 20.76 2.31 4.02
N PRO A 315 20.90 2.47 2.69
CA PRO A 315 22.21 2.55 2.04
C PRO A 315 23.13 3.58 2.69
N GLU A 316 22.61 4.76 3.00
CA GLU A 316 23.36 5.87 3.60
C GLU A 316 23.88 5.49 5.00
N ARG A 317 23.11 4.71 5.75
CA ARG A 317 23.51 4.21 7.08
C ARG A 317 24.57 3.11 6.99
N LEU A 318 24.45 2.24 6.00
CA LEU A 318 25.43 1.18 5.75
C LEU A 318 26.78 1.76 5.33
N GLU A 319 26.79 2.79 4.49
CA GLU A 319 28.01 3.51 4.07
C GLU A 319 28.70 4.21 5.23
N GLN A 320 27.93 4.84 6.12
CA GLN A 320 28.47 5.53 7.30
C GLN A 320 29.03 4.55 8.34
N ASN A 321 28.52 3.31 8.38
CA ASN A 321 28.86 2.29 9.36
C ASN A 321 28.83 2.78 10.82
N ARG A 322 27.90 3.69 11.14
CA ARG A 322 27.67 4.23 12.49
C ARG A 322 26.26 3.92 12.94
N TYR A 323 26.14 3.25 14.08
CA TYR A 323 24.87 2.76 14.62
C TYR A 323 24.64 3.14 16.08
N ASP A 324 25.48 4.01 16.67
CA ASP A 324 25.44 4.34 18.09
C ASP A 324 24.10 4.97 18.49
N ASP A 325 23.56 5.87 17.66
CA ASP A 325 22.24 6.47 17.86
C ASP A 325 21.12 5.42 17.86
N LEU A 326 21.19 4.44 16.94
CA LEU A 326 20.22 3.36 16.84
C LEU A 326 20.35 2.35 17.99
N ILE A 327 21.57 2.11 18.48
CA ILE A 327 21.83 1.29 19.67
C ILE A 327 21.24 1.96 20.90
N VAL A 328 21.41 3.28 21.06
CA VAL A 328 20.79 4.05 22.15
C VAL A 328 19.26 3.99 22.11
N LEU A 329 18.65 4.01 20.91
CA LEU A 329 17.21 3.77 20.76
C LEU A 329 16.83 2.38 21.30
N LEU A 330 17.59 1.35 20.93
CA LEU A 330 17.32 -0.03 21.35
C LEU A 330 17.65 -0.28 22.83
N ASP A 331 18.57 0.46 23.44
CA ASP A 331 18.80 0.42 24.88
C ASP A 331 17.59 0.93 25.65
N ARG A 332 16.95 2.01 25.17
CA ARG A 332 15.68 2.49 25.74
C ARG A 332 14.55 1.45 25.56
N CYS A 333 14.46 0.85 24.37
CA CYS A 333 13.53 -0.25 24.06
C CYS A 333 13.64 -1.40 25.07
N VAL A 334 14.87 -1.86 25.34
CA VAL A 334 15.15 -2.95 26.29
C VAL A 334 14.93 -2.51 27.75
N ALA A 335 15.15 -1.22 28.08
CA ALA A 335 14.88 -0.71 29.42
C ALA A 335 13.37 -0.64 29.72
N GLN A 336 12.57 -0.26 28.73
CA GLN A 336 11.11 -0.18 28.81
C GLN A 336 10.45 -1.56 28.85
N GLU A 337 10.88 -2.46 27.97
CA GLU A 337 10.39 -3.85 27.93
C GLU A 337 11.56 -4.85 27.98
N PRO A 338 12.04 -5.21 29.19
CA PRO A 338 13.20 -6.09 29.36
C PRO A 338 13.04 -7.48 28.74
N GLU A 339 11.80 -7.95 28.60
CA GLU A 339 11.44 -9.26 28.06
C GLU A 339 11.13 -9.22 26.55
N ASN A 340 11.22 -8.05 25.91
CA ASN A 340 10.98 -7.93 24.48
C ASN A 340 12.11 -8.55 23.65
N LEU A 341 11.80 -9.69 23.04
CA LEU A 341 12.71 -10.46 22.17
C LEU A 341 13.20 -9.63 20.98
N ARG A 342 12.33 -8.82 20.36
CA ARG A 342 12.62 -8.05 19.16
C ARG A 342 13.61 -6.92 19.45
N CYS A 343 13.41 -6.17 20.54
CA CYS A 343 14.36 -5.14 20.98
C CYS A 343 15.77 -5.72 21.14
N ARG A 344 15.91 -6.83 21.88
CA ARG A 344 17.22 -7.44 22.16
C ARG A 344 17.84 -8.09 20.93
N TRP A 345 17.03 -8.73 20.09
CA TRP A 345 17.50 -9.29 18.82
C TRP A 345 18.11 -8.20 17.94
N TYR A 346 17.36 -7.12 17.68
CA TYR A 346 17.87 -6.02 16.85
C TYR A 346 19.07 -5.33 17.48
N ARG A 347 19.11 -5.16 18.81
CA ARG A 347 20.27 -4.58 19.49
C ARG A 347 21.51 -5.42 19.31
N GLY A 348 21.39 -6.73 19.47
CA GLY A 348 22.48 -7.68 19.22
C GLY A 348 23.01 -7.59 17.78
N GLN A 349 22.10 -7.48 16.80
CA GLN A 349 22.46 -7.30 15.40
C GLN A 349 23.23 -5.99 15.15
N LEU A 350 22.81 -4.87 15.76
CA LEU A 350 23.51 -3.59 15.62
C LEU A 350 24.86 -3.58 16.35
N HIS A 351 24.95 -4.15 17.55
CA HIS A 351 26.23 -4.34 18.23
C HIS A 351 27.20 -5.17 17.37
N LYS A 352 26.72 -6.22 16.70
CA LYS A 352 27.54 -7.01 15.78
C LYS A 352 28.06 -6.16 14.62
N ARG A 353 27.21 -5.30 14.02
CA ARG A 353 27.62 -4.40 12.92
C ARG A 353 28.60 -3.32 13.38
N ALA A 354 28.45 -2.84 14.60
CA ALA A 354 29.35 -1.88 15.24
C ALA A 354 30.62 -2.52 15.84
N ASP A 355 30.94 -3.77 15.49
CA ASP A 355 32.08 -4.55 16.00
C ASP A 355 32.11 -4.75 17.54
N ASN A 356 30.98 -4.51 18.21
CA ASN A 356 30.78 -4.75 19.64
C ASN A 356 30.41 -6.21 19.92
N VAL A 357 31.26 -7.15 19.47
CA VAL A 357 30.97 -8.60 19.43
C VAL A 357 30.55 -9.16 20.79
N LYS A 358 31.19 -8.74 21.89
CA LYS A 358 30.85 -9.23 23.24
C LYS A 358 29.41 -8.88 23.63
N LEU A 359 28.97 -7.66 23.33
CA LEU A 359 27.60 -7.20 23.62
C LEU A 359 26.59 -7.90 22.73
N ALA A 360 26.92 -8.09 21.44
CA ALA A 360 26.08 -8.84 20.50
C ALA A 360 25.78 -10.27 20.99
N ILE A 361 26.82 -11.00 21.40
CA ILE A 361 26.67 -12.39 21.87
C ILE A 361 25.91 -12.47 23.20
N ARG A 362 26.05 -11.47 24.08
CA ARG A 362 25.22 -11.39 25.30
C ARG A 362 23.74 -11.34 24.93
N ASP A 363 23.37 -10.48 24.00
CA ASP A 363 21.97 -10.33 23.57
C ASP A 363 21.47 -11.58 22.84
N PHE A 364 22.26 -12.19 21.95
CA PHE A 364 21.84 -13.43 21.26
C PHE A 364 21.68 -14.61 22.21
N ARG A 365 22.54 -14.76 23.22
CA ARG A 365 22.37 -15.81 24.24
C ARG A 365 21.11 -15.62 25.05
N TRP A 366 20.80 -14.38 25.43
CA TRP A 366 19.54 -14.08 26.10
C TRP A 366 18.34 -14.42 25.21
N VAL A 367 18.39 -14.08 23.92
CA VAL A 367 17.33 -14.45 22.95
C VAL A 367 17.16 -15.96 22.88
N LEU A 368 18.24 -16.74 22.93
CA LEU A 368 18.17 -18.21 22.97
C LEU A 368 17.65 -18.79 24.28
N GLU A 369 17.94 -18.14 25.41
CA GLU A 369 17.38 -18.53 26.70
C GLU A 369 15.85 -18.44 26.69
N LYS A 370 15.31 -17.35 26.12
CA LYS A 370 13.86 -17.11 26.03
C LYS A 370 13.19 -17.83 24.87
N ASN A 371 13.90 -18.00 23.76
CA ASN A 371 13.43 -18.75 22.60
C ASN A 371 14.54 -19.70 22.10
N PRO A 372 14.61 -20.92 22.66
CA PRO A 372 15.62 -21.91 22.27
C PRO A 372 15.54 -22.33 20.80
N ARG A 373 14.42 -22.09 20.10
CA ARG A 373 14.21 -22.43 18.69
C ARG A 373 14.57 -21.30 17.73
N HIS A 374 15.11 -20.18 18.21
CA HIS A 374 15.49 -19.06 17.35
C HIS A 374 16.71 -19.39 16.49
N VAL A 375 16.48 -19.81 15.24
CA VAL A 375 17.51 -20.33 14.32
C VAL A 375 18.66 -19.36 14.11
N ASP A 376 18.36 -18.08 13.87
CA ASP A 376 19.41 -17.09 13.58
C ASP A 376 20.32 -16.82 14.80
N ALA A 377 19.75 -16.69 16.00
CA ALA A 377 20.52 -16.53 17.23
C ALA A 377 21.40 -17.76 17.52
N GLN A 378 20.91 -18.98 17.26
CA GLN A 378 21.70 -20.21 17.41
C GLN A 378 22.93 -20.18 16.49
N ARG A 379 22.71 -19.78 15.24
CA ARG A 379 23.78 -19.65 14.24
C ARG A 379 24.84 -18.65 14.68
N GLU A 380 24.44 -17.46 15.15
CA GLU A 380 25.37 -16.41 15.58
C GLU A 380 26.22 -16.83 16.78
N VAL A 381 25.60 -17.43 17.81
CA VAL A 381 26.32 -17.93 18.99
C VAL A 381 27.29 -19.06 18.62
N ARG A 382 26.86 -20.01 17.78
CA ARG A 382 27.73 -21.09 17.29
C ARG A 382 28.94 -20.56 16.53
N LEU A 383 28.74 -19.61 15.61
CA LEU A 383 29.84 -18.99 14.84
C LEU A 383 30.83 -18.24 15.73
N TYR A 384 30.36 -17.63 16.82
CA TYR A 384 31.24 -17.01 17.80
C TYR A 384 32.05 -18.04 18.59
N GLU A 385 31.42 -19.12 19.04
CA GLU A 385 32.10 -20.19 19.78
C GLU A 385 33.14 -20.92 18.93
N MET A 386 32.82 -21.20 17.67
CA MET A 386 33.78 -21.76 16.71
C MET A 386 35.00 -20.84 16.56
N ARG A 387 34.81 -19.53 16.36
CA ARG A 387 35.90 -18.55 16.26
C ARG A 387 36.77 -18.50 17.52
N ARG A 388 36.14 -18.64 18.70
CA ARG A 388 36.85 -18.67 19.99
C ARG A 388 37.67 -19.95 20.16
N GLN A 389 37.18 -21.08 19.69
CA GLN A 389 37.87 -22.37 19.72
C GLN A 389 39.03 -22.44 18.71
N THR A 390 38.84 -21.96 17.48
CA THR A 390 39.91 -21.88 16.46
C THR A 390 40.96 -20.82 16.77
N GLY A 391 40.64 -19.82 17.60
CA GLY A 391 41.61 -18.84 18.09
C GLY A 391 42.62 -19.38 19.10
N HIS A 392 42.51 -20.64 19.53
CA HIS A 392 43.43 -21.29 20.46
C HIS A 392 44.31 -22.40 19.85
N SER A 393 44.22 -22.70 18.56
CA SER A 393 45.25 -23.48 17.86
C SER A 393 45.08 -23.45 16.33
N VAL A 394 46.24 -23.49 15.66
CA VAL A 394 46.49 -23.76 14.22
C VAL A 394 46.74 -22.54 13.33
N LYS A 395 48.02 -22.40 12.92
CA LYS A 395 48.47 -21.62 11.75
C LYS A 395 47.83 -22.20 10.47
N PRO A 396 47.33 -21.39 9.54
CA PRO A 396 46.70 -21.92 8.33
C PRO A 396 47.75 -22.37 7.31
N SER A 397 47.73 -23.65 6.92
CA SER A 397 48.37 -24.15 5.71
C SER A 397 47.30 -24.44 4.65
N GLY A 398 47.23 -23.57 3.64
CA GLY A 398 46.44 -23.78 2.41
C GLY A 398 45.73 -22.51 1.94
N PRO A 399 45.75 -22.18 0.62
CA PRO A 399 45.03 -21.03 0.11
C PRO A 399 43.52 -21.26 0.21
N PRO A 400 42.71 -20.20 0.44
CA PRO A 400 41.26 -20.33 0.56
C PRO A 400 40.65 -20.85 -0.76
N PRO A 401 39.63 -21.72 -0.71
CA PRO A 401 38.91 -22.11 -1.91
C PRO A 401 38.20 -20.88 -2.49
N LYS A 402 38.25 -20.78 -3.82
CA LYS A 402 37.73 -19.67 -4.62
C LYS A 402 36.26 -19.39 -4.26
N THR A 403 35.97 -18.10 -4.11
CA THR A 403 34.63 -17.52 -4.01
C THR A 403 33.73 -18.05 -5.13
N SER A 404 32.77 -18.89 -4.77
CA SER A 404 31.59 -19.18 -5.58
C SER A 404 30.41 -18.37 -5.05
N GLU A 405 29.68 -17.78 -6.00
CA GLU A 405 28.47 -16.96 -5.95
C GLU A 405 27.50 -17.11 -4.75
N PRO A 406 26.71 -16.06 -4.43
CA PRO A 406 25.84 -16.03 -3.27
C PRO A 406 24.58 -16.88 -3.49
N PRO A 407 24.27 -17.88 -2.63
CA PRO A 407 22.90 -18.36 -2.47
C PRO A 407 22.24 -17.54 -1.36
N GLY A 408 21.08 -16.89 -1.56
CA GLY A 408 19.91 -17.42 -2.23
C GLY A 408 18.98 -18.04 -1.19
N LYS A 409 18.02 -17.23 -0.70
CA LYS A 409 16.72 -17.60 -0.09
C LYS A 409 16.73 -18.72 0.97
N GLY A 410 16.52 -18.34 2.22
CA GLY A 410 16.02 -19.25 3.26
C GLY A 410 16.33 -18.74 4.67
N GLY A 411 15.37 -18.08 5.31
CA GLY A 411 15.52 -17.65 6.71
C GLY A 411 14.45 -16.67 7.16
N LEU A 412 14.21 -15.60 6.39
CA LEU A 412 13.27 -14.54 6.80
C LEU A 412 11.78 -14.80 6.47
N ASN A 413 11.47 -15.84 5.69
CA ASN A 413 10.10 -16.09 5.21
C ASN A 413 9.28 -17.08 6.07
N ALA A 414 9.89 -17.79 7.03
CA ALA A 414 9.18 -18.79 7.82
C ALA A 414 8.50 -18.21 9.08
N ASP A 415 9.06 -17.16 9.67
CA ASP A 415 8.60 -16.65 10.98
C ASP A 415 7.62 -15.48 10.90
N ILE A 416 7.50 -14.78 9.77
CA ILE A 416 6.56 -13.66 9.68
C ILE A 416 5.10 -14.14 9.76
N GLY A 417 4.81 -15.39 9.36
CA GLY A 417 3.46 -15.97 9.46
C GLY A 417 3.11 -16.52 10.85
N GLN A 418 4.08 -16.87 11.69
CA GLN A 418 3.83 -17.42 13.03
C GLN A 418 3.67 -16.34 14.11
N ILE A 419 4.08 -15.10 13.82
CA ILE A 419 4.03 -13.98 14.77
C ILE A 419 2.60 -13.38 14.90
N TRP A 420 1.75 -13.50 13.88
CA TRP A 420 0.36 -13.00 13.91
C TRP A 420 -0.53 -13.73 14.93
N GLY A 421 -0.16 -14.94 15.36
CA GLY A 421 -0.91 -15.70 16.37
C GLY A 421 -0.51 -15.43 17.82
N LYS A 422 0.57 -14.69 18.08
CA LYS A 422 1.14 -14.54 19.43
C LYS A 422 0.92 -13.17 20.07
N LEU A 423 0.51 -12.15 19.32
CA LEU A 423 0.17 -10.85 19.89
C LEU A 423 -1.20 -10.81 20.60
N PHE A 424 -2.04 -11.85 20.49
CA PHE A 424 -3.43 -11.84 21.00
C PHE A 424 -3.80 -12.99 21.95
N LYS A 425 -2.83 -13.70 22.53
CA LYS A 425 -3.10 -14.60 23.67
C LYS A 425 -2.52 -13.99 24.94
N LYS A 426 -3.35 -13.19 25.63
CA LYS A 426 -3.23 -13.00 27.07
C LYS A 426 -3.89 -14.21 27.73
N ASP A 427 -3.13 -14.91 28.57
CA ASP A 427 -3.55 -16.13 29.23
C ASP A 427 -4.87 -15.93 29.99
N LYS A 428 -5.81 -16.86 29.78
CA LYS A 428 -6.82 -17.16 30.77
C LYS A 428 -6.14 -17.99 31.87
N SER A 429 -5.80 -17.35 32.99
CA SER A 429 -5.86 -17.95 34.32
C SER A 429 -5.99 -16.85 35.36
#